data_AF-A0A955NHA6-F1
#
_entry.id   AF-A0A955NHA6-F1
#
_cell.length_a   1.000
_cell.length_b   1.000
_cell.length_c   1.000
_cell.angle_alpha   90.00
_cell.angle_beta   90.00
_cell.angle_gamma   90.00
#
_symmetry.space_group_name_H-M   'P 1'
#
loop_
_entity.id
_entity.type
_entity.pdbx_description
1 polymer ?
#
loop_
_entity_poly.entity_id
_entity_poly.type
_entity_poly.pdbx_seq_one_letter_code
_entity_poly.pdbx_strand_id
1 'polypeptide(L)'
;MLNDCVQFVLEQARYVIENFGPRPPGSEGEKRLQEYVRQKLTEFTGGEATLDSFPVAPKAFMSVPMVTALLLMPSFVLYWWSIPLALAFSGLSFLAWFHELFRYRCFFDGLFPKRISSNVMATIPPKGPIERRIVLNAHPDAAYEWRWNCLFPKQLPVILLYGLLALPLKFMSDGLALVVSFAAGGESQLLLYVGLFQLLLVPAFAIGLLFTNYGVVSPGATDNLSGVFIALGLARHFGQTGHRLDRTEIAFLITGSEEAGLRGAKHFVEKNHANGSDIETVFVTLDTFRDEDFLAIYTKDMNGSVSHDARLSQLMKDAGLDCGWDLPYSTVTVGSTDAAAFTQGGMHAVALAAMNPKYAPFYHTRRDHWDNMSAECLRKTIQVVMKAIDRYDSGGLPELP
;
A
#
# COMPACT_ATOMS: atom_id res chain seq x y z
N MET A 1 28.50 -3.34 -8.93
CA MET A 1 27.06 -3.61 -9.13
C MET A 1 26.25 -3.22 -7.90
N LEU A 2 26.32 -3.94 -6.78
CA LEU A 2 25.44 -3.68 -5.64
C LEU A 2 25.55 -2.24 -5.11
N ASN A 3 26.77 -1.75 -4.88
CA ASN A 3 26.99 -0.37 -4.46
C ASN A 3 26.53 0.63 -5.53
N ASP A 4 26.67 0.31 -6.82
CA ASP A 4 26.22 1.18 -7.91
C ASP A 4 24.69 1.28 -7.94
N CYS A 5 23.98 0.17 -7.70
CA CYS A 5 22.52 0.15 -7.57
C CYS A 5 22.05 0.95 -6.35
N VAL A 6 22.72 0.82 -5.20
CA VAL A 6 22.39 1.60 -3.99
C VAL A 6 22.59 3.10 -4.24
N GLN A 7 23.72 3.51 -4.83
CA GLN A 7 23.95 4.91 -5.16
C GLN A 7 22.93 5.42 -6.18
N PHE A 8 22.62 4.62 -7.20
CA PHE A 8 21.56 4.95 -8.16
C PHE A 8 20.22 5.21 -7.46
N VAL A 9 19.79 4.36 -6.52
CA VAL A 9 18.55 4.56 -5.77
C VAL A 9 18.55 5.89 -5.02
N LEU A 10 19.63 6.17 -4.26
CA LEU A 10 19.75 7.38 -3.45
C LEU A 10 19.75 8.65 -4.31
N GLU A 11 20.54 8.66 -5.39
CA GLU A 11 20.65 9.79 -6.32
C GLU A 11 19.34 10.05 -7.05
N GLN A 12 18.66 9.00 -7.52
CA GLN A 12 17.42 9.14 -8.25
C GLN A 12 16.26 9.58 -7.36
N ALA A 13 16.16 9.04 -6.14
CA ALA A 13 15.16 9.48 -5.17
C ALA A 13 15.33 10.96 -4.84
N ARG A 14 16.58 11.40 -4.60
CA ARG A 14 16.91 12.81 -4.41
C ARG A 14 16.53 13.66 -5.62
N TYR A 15 16.95 13.25 -6.81
CA TYR A 15 16.66 13.98 -8.06
C TYR A 15 15.16 14.16 -8.26
N VAL A 16 14.35 13.13 -8.03
CA VAL A 16 12.89 13.24 -8.14
C VAL A 16 12.33 14.22 -7.12
N ILE A 17 12.70 14.10 -5.84
CA ILE A 17 12.18 14.97 -4.78
C ILE A 17 12.53 16.44 -5.04
N GLU A 18 13.73 16.72 -5.52
CA GLU A 18 14.19 18.09 -5.77
C GLU A 18 13.59 18.70 -7.05
N ASN A 19 13.21 17.88 -8.05
CA ASN A 19 12.87 18.39 -9.39
C ASN A 19 11.42 18.14 -9.83
N PHE A 20 10.70 17.18 -9.24
CA PHE A 20 9.38 16.74 -9.74
C PHE A 20 8.19 17.38 -9.03
N GLY A 21 8.44 17.98 -7.86
CA GLY A 21 7.38 18.48 -6.99
C GLY A 21 6.57 17.36 -6.33
N PRO A 22 5.51 17.71 -5.59
CA PRO A 22 4.65 16.73 -4.92
C PRO A 22 4.01 15.74 -5.90
N ARG A 23 3.93 14.47 -5.48
CA ARG A 23 3.43 13.35 -6.31
C ARG A 23 2.17 12.67 -5.74
N PRO A 24 1.15 13.37 -5.23
CA PRO A 24 -0.06 12.66 -4.80
C PRO A 24 -0.76 11.98 -5.98
N PRO A 25 -1.65 11.01 -5.75
CA PRO A 25 -2.36 10.29 -6.81
C PRO A 25 -3.02 11.22 -7.85
N GLY A 26 -2.89 10.86 -9.12
CA GLY A 26 -3.38 11.58 -10.30
C GLY A 26 -2.78 12.98 -10.53
N SER A 27 -1.66 13.32 -9.89
CA SER A 27 -1.03 14.65 -9.98
C SER A 27 -0.07 14.79 -11.17
N GLU A 28 0.27 16.03 -11.52
CA GLU A 28 1.31 16.28 -12.55
C GLU A 28 2.69 15.78 -12.11
N GLY A 29 3.02 15.82 -10.82
CA GLY A 29 4.28 15.28 -10.30
C GLY A 29 4.38 13.76 -10.48
N GLU A 30 3.29 13.03 -10.17
CA GLU A 30 3.20 11.59 -10.40
C GLU A 30 3.32 11.25 -11.90
N LYS A 31 2.56 11.94 -12.76
CA LYS A 31 2.62 11.74 -14.23
C LYS A 31 4.01 11.97 -14.81
N ARG A 32 4.67 13.05 -14.37
CA ARG A 32 6.05 13.34 -14.79
C ARG A 32 7.00 12.21 -14.39
N LEU A 33 6.85 11.67 -13.17
CA LEU A 33 7.67 10.56 -12.72
C LEU A 33 7.35 9.28 -13.49
N GLN A 34 6.08 8.98 -13.77
CA GLN A 34 5.69 7.83 -14.61
C GLN A 34 6.33 7.92 -16.00
N GLU A 35 6.32 9.09 -16.62
CA GLU A 35 6.97 9.30 -17.91
C GLU A 35 8.51 9.17 -17.82
N TYR A 36 9.12 9.70 -16.76
CA TYR A 36 10.56 9.53 -16.50
C TYR A 36 10.94 8.06 -16.33
N VAL A 37 10.15 7.32 -15.54
CA VAL A 37 10.30 5.89 -15.32
C VAL A 37 10.14 5.12 -16.63
N ARG A 38 9.15 5.47 -17.47
CA ARG A 38 8.94 4.86 -18.79
C ARG A 38 10.16 5.04 -19.69
N GLN A 39 10.73 6.24 -19.73
CA GLN A 39 11.93 6.54 -20.51
C GLN A 39 13.13 5.72 -19.99
N LYS A 40 13.33 5.69 -18.67
CA LYS A 40 14.44 4.93 -18.07
C LYS A 40 14.30 3.43 -18.26
N LEU A 41 13.11 2.87 -18.08
CA LEU A 41 12.87 1.46 -18.37
C LEU A 41 13.10 1.15 -19.85
N THR A 42 12.65 2.00 -20.78
CA THR A 42 12.92 1.82 -22.22
C THR A 42 14.43 1.80 -22.51
N GLU A 43 15.18 2.75 -21.92
CA GLU A 43 16.64 2.82 -22.02
C GLU A 43 17.33 1.57 -21.45
N PHE A 44 16.86 1.08 -20.30
CA PHE A 44 17.53 0.01 -19.56
C PHE A 44 17.21 -1.37 -20.11
N THR A 45 15.96 -1.65 -20.48
CA THR A 45 15.55 -2.95 -20.99
C THR A 45 15.86 -3.13 -22.47
N GLY A 46 15.96 -2.03 -23.23
CA GLY A 46 16.08 -2.03 -24.69
C GLY A 46 14.78 -2.34 -25.42
N GLY A 47 13.68 -2.56 -24.69
CA GLY A 47 12.33 -2.74 -25.22
C GLY A 47 11.45 -1.53 -24.93
N GLU A 48 10.31 -1.41 -25.63
CA GLU A 48 9.38 -0.30 -25.39
C GLU A 48 8.66 -0.48 -24.04
N ALA A 49 8.85 0.48 -23.13
CA ALA A 49 8.06 0.54 -21.91
C ALA A 49 6.67 1.12 -22.19
N THR A 50 5.64 0.37 -21.79
CA THR A 50 4.24 0.74 -21.94
C THR A 50 3.78 1.65 -20.81
N LEU A 51 2.81 2.51 -21.13
CA LEU A 51 2.14 3.38 -20.17
C LEU A 51 0.62 3.17 -20.30
N ASP A 52 0.03 2.57 -19.27
CA ASP A 52 -1.36 2.17 -19.24
C ASP A 52 -2.17 3.08 -18.32
N SER A 53 -2.92 4.01 -18.92
CA SER A 53 -3.61 5.08 -18.19
C SER A 53 -5.01 4.67 -17.74
N PHE A 54 -5.42 5.12 -16.56
CA PHE A 54 -6.72 4.84 -15.97
C PHE A 54 -7.26 6.01 -15.14
N PRO A 55 -8.59 6.15 -15.01
CA PRO A 55 -9.19 7.15 -14.14
C PRO A 55 -9.07 6.75 -12.67
N VAL A 56 -8.70 7.71 -11.81
CA VAL A 56 -8.61 7.55 -10.36
C VAL A 56 -9.37 8.66 -9.65
N ALA A 57 -9.96 8.39 -8.48
CA ALA A 57 -10.37 9.43 -7.53
C ALA A 57 -9.30 9.59 -6.43
N PRO A 58 -8.36 10.54 -6.57
CA PRO A 58 -7.16 10.60 -5.74
C PRO A 58 -7.39 10.68 -4.24
N LYS A 59 -8.49 11.30 -3.83
CA LYS A 59 -8.78 11.63 -2.44
C LYS A 59 -9.81 10.71 -1.80
N ALA A 60 -10.47 9.84 -2.57
CA ALA A 60 -11.57 9.03 -2.06
C ALA A 60 -11.10 8.16 -0.89
N PHE A 61 -10.13 7.28 -1.13
CA PHE A 61 -9.59 6.38 -0.10
C PHE A 61 -9.04 7.12 1.12
N MET A 62 -8.15 8.09 0.91
CA MET A 62 -7.53 8.86 2.01
C MET A 62 -8.50 9.78 2.77
N SER A 63 -9.74 9.94 2.27
CA SER A 63 -10.79 10.72 2.94
C SER A 63 -11.63 9.90 3.89
N VAL A 64 -11.50 8.56 3.93
CA VAL A 64 -12.30 7.70 4.81
C VAL A 64 -12.35 8.21 6.26
N PRO A 65 -11.24 8.57 6.92
CA PRO A 65 -11.30 9.09 8.29
C PRO A 65 -12.17 10.35 8.42
N MET A 66 -12.10 11.25 7.43
CA MET A 66 -12.89 12.49 7.41
C MET A 66 -14.37 12.22 7.09
N VAL A 67 -14.65 11.42 6.05
CA VAL A 67 -16.02 11.09 5.62
C VAL A 67 -16.76 10.36 6.74
N THR A 68 -16.13 9.36 7.35
CA THR A 68 -16.71 8.61 8.47
C THR A 68 -16.93 9.51 9.69
N ALA A 69 -15.98 10.39 10.03
CA ALA A 69 -16.16 11.39 11.08
C ALA A 69 -17.36 12.33 10.80
N LEU A 70 -17.48 12.86 9.58
CA LEU A 70 -18.60 13.73 9.21
C LEU A 70 -19.96 13.02 9.29
N LEU A 71 -20.02 11.74 8.92
CA LEU A 71 -21.23 10.92 9.06
C LEU A 71 -21.54 10.58 10.53
N LEU A 72 -20.52 10.39 11.37
CA LEU A 72 -20.71 10.12 12.80
C LEU A 72 -21.19 11.34 13.61
N MET A 73 -20.80 12.56 13.23
CA MET A 73 -21.18 13.78 13.96
C MET A 73 -22.71 13.88 14.22
N PRO A 74 -23.58 13.84 13.20
CA PRO A 74 -25.02 13.88 13.44
C PRO A 74 -25.51 12.66 14.24
N SER A 75 -24.87 11.49 14.11
CA SER A 75 -25.26 10.29 14.87
C SER A 75 -25.16 10.50 16.40
N PHE A 76 -24.14 11.21 16.90
CA PHE A 76 -24.02 11.50 18.33
C PHE A 76 -25.14 12.42 18.86
N VAL A 77 -25.55 13.41 18.06
CA VAL A 77 -26.62 14.35 18.43
C VAL A 77 -27.98 13.66 18.32
N LEU A 78 -28.21 12.97 17.20
CA LEU A 78 -29.46 12.27 16.91
C LEU A 78 -29.73 11.13 17.88
N TYR A 79 -28.71 10.54 18.52
CA TYR A 79 -28.93 9.52 19.55
C TYR A 79 -29.95 9.95 20.61
N TRP A 80 -29.89 11.22 21.02
CA TRP A 80 -30.75 11.79 22.07
C TRP A 80 -32.13 12.25 21.56
N TRP A 81 -32.36 12.27 20.25
CA TRP A 81 -33.62 12.70 19.64
C TRP A 81 -34.35 11.59 18.88
N SER A 82 -33.60 10.72 18.22
CA SER A 82 -34.09 9.61 17.40
C SER A 82 -32.98 8.56 17.20
N ILE A 83 -33.02 7.52 18.04
CA ILE A 83 -32.12 6.37 17.95
C ILE A 83 -32.10 5.73 16.55
N PRO A 84 -33.24 5.56 15.84
CA PRO A 84 -33.22 5.04 14.46
C PRO A 84 -32.39 5.90 13.50
N LEU A 85 -32.48 7.23 13.59
CA LEU A 85 -31.69 8.12 12.75
C LEU A 85 -30.20 8.08 13.14
N ALA A 86 -29.89 8.00 14.44
CA ALA A 86 -28.53 7.83 14.92
C ALA A 86 -27.87 6.56 14.33
N LEU A 87 -28.60 5.44 14.34
CA LEU A 87 -28.18 4.17 13.76
C LEU A 87 -28.01 4.26 12.24
N ALA A 88 -28.89 4.97 11.54
CA ALA A 88 -28.77 5.14 10.09
C ALA A 88 -27.46 5.84 9.71
N PHE A 89 -27.10 6.93 10.41
CA PHE A 89 -25.87 7.67 10.18
C PHE A 89 -24.61 6.87 10.59
N SER A 90 -24.62 6.21 11.75
CA SER A 90 -23.49 5.36 12.15
C SER A 90 -23.34 4.13 11.26
N GLY A 91 -24.44 3.58 10.75
CA GLY A 91 -24.46 2.50 9.78
C GLY A 91 -23.87 2.92 8.42
N LEU A 92 -24.25 4.09 7.89
CA LEU A 92 -23.63 4.64 6.67
C LEU A 92 -22.13 4.87 6.86
N SER A 93 -21.73 5.41 8.00
CA SER A 93 -20.32 5.57 8.36
C SER A 93 -19.59 4.23 8.40
N PHE A 94 -20.18 3.22 9.05
CA PHE A 94 -19.62 1.88 9.12
C PHE A 94 -19.49 1.23 7.74
N LEU A 95 -20.49 1.36 6.86
CA LEU A 95 -20.44 0.85 5.49
C LEU A 95 -19.34 1.51 4.66
N ALA A 96 -19.20 2.85 4.76
CA ALA A 96 -18.13 3.58 4.09
C ALA A 96 -16.75 3.12 4.58
N TRP A 97 -16.56 3.00 5.90
CA TRP A 97 -15.33 2.49 6.50
C TRP A 97 -15.03 1.05 6.08
N PHE A 98 -16.02 0.16 6.16
CA PHE A 98 -15.84 -1.26 5.88
C PHE A 98 -15.54 -1.51 4.40
N HIS A 99 -16.29 -0.89 3.49
CA HIS A 99 -16.06 -1.10 2.06
C HIS A 99 -14.80 -0.41 1.55
N GLU A 100 -14.54 0.82 1.97
CA GLU A 100 -13.41 1.61 1.44
C GLU A 100 -12.07 1.26 2.11
N LEU A 101 -12.02 1.14 3.45
CA LEU A 101 -10.75 0.89 4.18
C LEU A 101 -10.51 -0.60 4.50
N PHE A 102 -11.55 -1.36 4.87
CA PHE A 102 -11.34 -2.78 5.23
C PHE A 102 -11.31 -3.69 3.99
N ARG A 103 -12.21 -3.46 3.03
CA ARG A 103 -12.32 -4.25 1.79
C ARG A 103 -11.61 -3.62 0.60
N TYR A 104 -11.08 -2.40 0.73
CA TYR A 104 -10.40 -1.67 -0.34
C TYR A 104 -11.23 -1.56 -1.63
N ARG A 105 -12.55 -1.47 -1.54
CA ARG A 105 -13.44 -1.24 -2.70
C ARG A 105 -13.61 0.26 -2.96
N CYS A 106 -13.91 0.61 -4.20
CA CYS A 106 -14.21 1.99 -4.62
C CYS A 106 -15.66 2.37 -4.25
N PHE A 107 -16.03 2.38 -2.96
CA PHE A 107 -17.42 2.48 -2.51
C PHE A 107 -18.04 3.83 -2.81
N PHE A 108 -17.32 4.92 -2.54
CA PHE A 108 -17.82 6.28 -2.76
C PHE A 108 -16.97 7.09 -3.75
N ASP A 109 -16.10 6.41 -4.49
CA ASP A 109 -15.25 6.96 -5.54
C ASP A 109 -15.99 7.86 -6.55
N GLY A 110 -17.27 7.57 -6.84
CA GLY A 110 -18.10 8.35 -7.75
C GLY A 110 -18.44 9.77 -7.26
N LEU A 111 -18.29 10.03 -5.95
CA LEU A 111 -18.52 11.35 -5.35
C LEU A 111 -17.30 12.27 -5.42
N PHE A 112 -16.17 11.75 -5.91
CA PHE A 112 -14.90 12.45 -5.91
C PHE A 112 -14.47 12.86 -7.33
N PRO A 113 -13.85 14.04 -7.50
CA PRO A 113 -13.28 14.45 -8.77
C PRO A 113 -12.24 13.44 -9.27
N LYS A 114 -12.35 13.08 -10.54
CA LYS A 114 -11.43 12.15 -11.18
C LYS A 114 -10.20 12.84 -11.74
N ARG A 115 -9.11 12.09 -11.81
CA ARG A 115 -7.84 12.41 -12.47
C ARG A 115 -7.37 11.18 -13.24
N ILE A 116 -6.32 11.35 -14.04
CA ILE A 116 -5.69 10.24 -14.76
C ILE A 116 -4.36 9.93 -14.05
N SER A 117 -4.15 8.66 -13.74
CA SER A 117 -2.85 8.08 -13.39
C SER A 117 -2.54 6.94 -14.37
N SER A 118 -1.35 6.37 -14.30
CA SER A 118 -0.87 5.38 -15.24
C SER A 118 0.02 4.33 -14.58
N ASN A 119 -0.10 3.08 -15.03
CA ASN A 119 0.90 2.06 -14.74
C ASN A 119 1.99 2.10 -15.81
N VAL A 120 3.23 1.86 -15.43
CA VAL A 120 4.36 1.75 -16.36
C VAL A 120 4.90 0.33 -16.31
N MET A 121 5.06 -0.30 -17.47
CA MET A 121 5.57 -1.67 -17.53
C MET A 121 6.56 -1.88 -18.66
N ALA A 122 7.68 -2.53 -18.36
CA ALA A 122 8.65 -3.01 -19.33
C ALA A 122 9.13 -4.42 -18.95
N THR A 123 9.64 -5.17 -19.91
CA THR A 123 10.18 -6.51 -19.66
C THR A 123 11.59 -6.68 -20.22
N ILE A 124 12.32 -7.63 -19.64
CA ILE A 124 13.61 -8.12 -20.12
C ILE A 124 13.44 -9.62 -20.40
N PRO A 125 13.56 -10.06 -21.67
CA PRO A 125 13.43 -11.47 -22.01
C PRO A 125 14.64 -12.28 -21.49
N PRO A 126 14.45 -13.58 -21.21
CA PRO A 126 15.54 -14.50 -20.95
C PRO A 126 16.36 -14.78 -22.23
N LYS A 127 17.47 -15.51 -22.08
CA LYS A 127 18.27 -16.01 -23.22
C LYS A 127 17.52 -17.07 -24.03
N GLY A 128 16.74 -17.92 -23.35
CA GLY A 128 15.97 -19.02 -23.94
C GLY A 128 14.49 -18.70 -24.14
N PRO A 129 13.64 -19.73 -24.33
CA PRO A 129 12.19 -19.56 -24.31
C PRO A 129 11.72 -19.08 -22.92
N ILE A 130 10.64 -18.30 -22.90
CA ILE A 130 10.03 -17.85 -21.64
C ILE A 130 9.28 -19.02 -21.02
N GLU A 131 9.83 -19.59 -19.96
CA GLU A 131 9.17 -20.63 -19.17
C GLU A 131 8.42 -20.05 -17.96
N ARG A 132 8.89 -18.92 -17.44
CA ARG A 132 8.36 -18.27 -16.24
C ARG A 132 8.61 -16.75 -16.25
N ARG A 133 7.90 -16.02 -15.40
CA ARG A 133 7.98 -14.57 -15.29
C ARG A 133 8.02 -14.11 -13.84
N ILE A 134 8.98 -13.25 -13.50
CA ILE A 134 9.00 -12.53 -12.22
C ILE A 134 8.70 -11.05 -12.46
N VAL A 135 7.66 -10.55 -11.80
CA VAL A 135 7.25 -9.14 -11.86
C VAL A 135 7.72 -8.44 -10.59
N LEU A 136 8.64 -7.49 -10.74
CA LEU A 136 9.01 -6.58 -9.66
C LEU A 136 8.07 -5.38 -9.68
N ASN A 137 7.35 -5.17 -8.59
CA ASN A 137 6.35 -4.13 -8.47
C ASN A 137 6.73 -3.06 -7.43
N ALA A 138 6.42 -1.79 -7.70
CA ALA A 138 6.52 -0.68 -6.76
C ALA A 138 5.59 0.46 -7.25
N HIS A 139 5.41 1.53 -6.46
CA HIS A 139 4.52 2.64 -6.83
C HIS A 139 5.21 4.03 -6.78
N PRO A 140 4.90 4.94 -7.72
CA PRO A 140 5.57 6.23 -7.88
C PRO A 140 4.74 7.41 -7.35
N ASP A 141 3.60 7.19 -6.71
CA ASP A 141 2.88 8.24 -5.99
C ASP A 141 3.41 8.42 -4.56
N ALA A 142 2.85 9.38 -3.84
CA ALA A 142 3.19 9.66 -2.45
C ALA A 142 1.97 10.14 -1.65
N ALA A 143 1.83 9.67 -0.42
CA ALA A 143 0.72 10.00 0.46
C ALA A 143 0.58 11.47 0.82
N TYR A 144 -0.67 11.87 1.09
CA TYR A 144 -0.96 13.06 1.89
C TYR A 144 -0.57 12.84 3.35
N GLU A 145 -0.13 13.90 4.02
CA GLU A 145 0.44 13.78 5.37
C GLU A 145 -0.58 13.27 6.41
N TRP A 146 -0.18 12.25 7.17
CA TRP A 146 -0.86 11.81 8.38
C TRP A 146 -0.50 12.73 9.54
N ARG A 147 -1.42 13.64 9.87
CA ARG A 147 -1.21 14.69 10.87
C ARG A 147 -0.78 14.12 12.23
N TRP A 148 -1.42 13.04 12.65
CA TRP A 148 -1.14 12.44 13.97
C TRP A 148 0.19 11.69 14.03
N ASN A 149 0.70 11.14 12.91
CA ASN A 149 2.04 10.57 12.89
C ASN A 149 3.11 11.67 12.96
N CYS A 150 2.86 12.80 12.28
CA CYS A 150 3.75 13.95 12.33
C CYS A 150 3.85 14.53 13.76
N LEU A 151 2.71 14.69 14.45
CA LEU A 151 2.65 15.27 15.80
C LEU A 151 2.99 14.29 16.93
N PHE A 152 2.48 13.06 16.87
CA PHE A 152 2.54 12.07 17.95
C PHE A 152 2.94 10.66 17.44
N PRO A 153 4.13 10.51 16.84
CA PRO A 153 4.52 9.25 16.20
C PRO A 153 4.56 8.06 17.17
N LYS A 154 4.92 8.28 18.44
CA LYS A 154 4.94 7.22 19.46
C LYS A 154 3.55 6.73 19.86
N GLN A 155 2.54 7.59 19.75
CA GLN A 155 1.16 7.30 20.13
C GLN A 155 0.31 6.87 18.93
N LEU A 156 0.82 6.98 17.69
CA LEU A 156 0.09 6.64 16.48
C LEU A 156 -0.58 5.25 16.55
N PRO A 157 0.08 4.16 17.00
CA PRO A 157 -0.59 2.85 17.07
C PRO A 157 -1.84 2.85 17.96
N VAL A 158 -1.81 3.58 19.08
CA VAL A 158 -2.95 3.72 20.00
C VAL A 158 -4.03 4.61 19.39
N ILE A 159 -3.65 5.69 18.71
CA ILE A 159 -4.58 6.59 18.00
C ILE A 159 -5.33 5.83 16.90
N LEU A 160 -4.60 5.04 16.10
CA LEU A 160 -5.18 4.19 15.05
C LEU A 160 -6.10 3.13 15.63
N LEU A 161 -5.67 2.40 16.66
CA LEU A 161 -6.47 1.37 17.31
C LEU A 161 -7.78 1.96 17.86
N TYR A 162 -7.69 3.09 18.57
CA TYR A 162 -8.85 3.78 19.12
C TYR A 162 -9.81 4.25 18.01
N GLY A 163 -9.30 4.86 16.94
CA GLY A 163 -10.12 5.26 15.79
C GLY A 163 -10.79 4.09 15.07
N LEU A 164 -10.06 2.99 14.86
CA LEU A 164 -10.57 1.76 14.22
C LEU A 164 -11.66 1.08 15.05
N LEU A 165 -11.56 1.11 16.38
CA LEU A 165 -12.55 0.50 17.27
C LEU A 165 -13.75 1.40 17.57
N ALA A 166 -13.57 2.72 17.59
CA ALA A 166 -14.65 3.65 17.94
C ALA A 166 -15.84 3.58 16.97
N LEU A 167 -15.57 3.41 15.67
CA LEU A 167 -16.60 3.26 14.63
C LEU A 167 -17.52 2.04 14.85
N PRO A 168 -17.01 0.79 14.89
CA PRO A 168 -17.85 -0.38 15.12
C PRO A 168 -18.52 -0.34 16.50
N LEU A 169 -17.83 0.12 17.55
CA LEU A 169 -18.43 0.27 18.87
C LEU A 169 -19.60 1.26 18.87
N LYS A 170 -19.48 2.38 18.16
CA LYS A 170 -20.57 3.34 18.01
C LYS A 170 -21.77 2.70 17.31
N PHE A 171 -21.55 2.06 16.16
CA PHE A 171 -22.61 1.38 15.40
C PHE A 171 -23.31 0.30 16.24
N MET A 172 -22.54 -0.55 16.94
CA MET A 172 -23.09 -1.59 17.82
C MET A 172 -23.88 -0.99 18.99
N SER A 173 -23.40 0.10 19.59
CA SER A 173 -24.09 0.77 20.69
C SER A 173 -25.42 1.40 20.26
N ASP A 174 -25.51 1.96 19.05
CA ASP A 174 -26.77 2.44 18.49
C ASP A 174 -27.75 1.29 18.22
N GLY A 175 -27.24 0.17 17.71
CA GLY A 175 -28.05 -1.04 17.50
C GLY A 175 -28.62 -1.59 18.81
N LEU A 176 -27.79 -1.65 19.85
CA LEU A 176 -28.24 -2.03 21.19
C LEU A 176 -29.29 -1.06 21.73
N ALA A 177 -29.06 0.24 21.61
CA ALA A 177 -30.01 1.26 22.05
C ALA A 177 -31.36 1.13 21.34
N LEU A 178 -31.37 0.82 20.04
CA LEU A 178 -32.60 0.61 19.28
C LEU A 178 -33.39 -0.59 19.83
N VAL A 179 -32.72 -1.73 20.05
CA VAL A 179 -33.34 -2.94 20.63
C VAL A 179 -33.92 -2.64 22.01
N VAL A 180 -33.16 -1.96 22.88
CA VAL A 180 -33.60 -1.59 24.23
C VAL A 180 -34.78 -0.63 24.19
N SER A 181 -34.76 0.36 23.29
CA SER A 181 -35.86 1.32 23.13
C SER A 181 -37.18 0.63 22.79
N PHE A 182 -37.15 -0.38 21.91
CA PHE A 182 -38.34 -1.16 21.59
C PHE A 182 -38.79 -2.06 22.74
N ALA A 183 -37.84 -2.75 23.41
CA ALA A 183 -38.15 -3.67 24.49
C ALA A 183 -38.71 -2.96 25.74
N ALA A 184 -38.23 -1.76 26.05
CA ALA A 184 -38.61 -0.99 27.23
C ALA A 184 -39.75 0.03 27.00
N GLY A 185 -40.25 0.16 25.77
CA GLY A 185 -41.31 1.13 25.45
C GLY A 185 -40.86 2.60 25.41
N GLY A 186 -39.57 2.85 25.18
CA GLY A 186 -39.02 4.18 24.90
C GLY A 186 -38.09 4.75 25.98
N GLU A 187 -38.34 4.52 27.26
CA GLU A 187 -37.51 5.06 28.35
C GLU A 187 -36.85 3.95 29.17
N SER A 188 -35.53 4.04 29.34
CA SER A 188 -34.76 3.11 30.17
C SER A 188 -33.47 3.77 30.65
N GLN A 189 -33.09 3.53 31.92
CA GLN A 189 -31.81 3.98 32.46
C GLN A 189 -30.61 3.45 31.65
N LEU A 190 -30.77 2.28 31.01
CA LEU A 190 -29.75 1.71 30.14
C LEU A 190 -29.49 2.59 28.92
N LEU A 191 -30.50 3.24 28.34
CA LEU A 191 -30.33 4.16 27.20
C LEU A 191 -29.50 5.39 27.61
N LEU A 192 -29.66 5.88 28.83
CA LEU A 192 -28.81 6.94 29.37
C LEU A 192 -27.35 6.46 29.48
N TYR A 193 -27.11 5.28 30.05
CA TYR A 193 -25.75 4.74 30.19
C TYR A 193 -25.07 4.47 28.85
N VAL A 194 -25.80 3.95 27.86
CA VAL A 194 -25.29 3.79 26.49
C VAL A 194 -24.93 5.16 25.89
N GLY A 195 -25.78 6.17 26.05
CA GLY A 195 -25.48 7.52 25.57
C GLY A 195 -24.25 8.15 26.24
N LEU A 196 -24.09 7.96 27.55
CA LEU A 196 -22.91 8.40 28.30
C LEU A 196 -21.65 7.66 27.85
N PHE A 197 -21.73 6.35 27.59
CA PHE A 197 -20.62 5.59 27.02
C PHE A 197 -20.20 6.13 25.65
N GLN A 198 -21.15 6.50 24.79
CA GLN A 198 -20.85 7.05 23.47
C GLN A 198 -20.04 8.36 23.54
N LEU A 199 -20.13 9.14 24.62
CA LEU A 199 -19.29 10.33 24.80
C LEU A 199 -17.79 9.99 24.82
N LEU A 200 -17.42 8.79 25.28
CA LEU A 200 -16.03 8.29 25.25
C LEU A 200 -15.52 8.04 23.82
N LEU A 201 -16.40 7.98 22.82
CA LEU A 201 -16.06 7.76 21.41
C LEU A 201 -15.94 9.08 20.63
N VAL A 202 -16.40 10.20 21.19
CA VAL A 202 -16.37 11.53 20.54
C VAL A 202 -14.95 11.99 20.18
N PRO A 203 -13.90 11.75 20.99
CA PRO A 203 -12.54 12.08 20.56
C PRO A 203 -12.10 11.40 19.25
N ALA A 204 -12.62 10.21 18.93
CA ALA A 204 -12.31 9.52 17.68
C ALA A 204 -12.81 10.29 16.45
N PHE A 205 -13.92 11.02 16.59
CA PHE A 205 -14.42 11.93 15.56
C PHE A 205 -13.41 13.05 15.27
N ALA A 206 -12.88 13.71 16.31
CA ALA A 206 -11.90 14.79 16.13
C ALA A 206 -10.60 14.27 15.50
N ILE A 207 -10.17 13.05 15.89
CA ILE A 207 -9.04 12.35 15.29
C ILE A 207 -9.28 12.11 13.80
N GLY A 208 -10.43 11.54 13.43
CA GLY A 208 -10.78 11.22 12.03
C GLY A 208 -10.89 12.47 11.15
N LEU A 209 -11.57 13.51 11.62
CA LEU A 209 -11.75 14.78 10.90
C LEU A 209 -10.41 15.45 10.56
N LEU A 210 -9.44 15.35 11.46
CA LEU A 210 -8.13 15.97 11.33
C LEU A 210 -7.03 14.96 10.97
N PHE A 211 -7.36 13.75 10.54
CA PHE A 211 -6.37 12.70 10.28
C PHE A 211 -5.45 13.05 9.11
N THR A 212 -6.04 13.28 7.93
CA THR A 212 -5.31 13.57 6.70
C THR A 212 -5.13 15.08 6.53
N ASN A 213 -3.88 15.50 6.33
CA ASN A 213 -3.54 16.87 6.00
C ASN A 213 -3.32 17.01 4.48
N TYR A 214 -4.37 17.34 3.74
CA TYR A 214 -4.30 17.52 2.29
C TYR A 214 -3.46 18.70 1.80
N GLY A 215 -3.03 19.60 2.71
CA GLY A 215 -2.16 20.73 2.36
C GLY A 215 -0.69 20.36 2.26
N VAL A 216 -0.30 19.15 2.68
CA VAL A 216 1.07 18.67 2.68
C VAL A 216 1.11 17.25 2.11
N VAL A 217 2.03 17.01 1.20
CA VAL A 217 2.29 15.70 0.61
C VAL A 217 3.67 15.25 1.09
N SER A 218 3.80 13.98 1.43
CA SER A 218 5.08 13.35 1.74
C SER A 218 6.03 13.46 0.53
N PRO A 219 7.34 13.72 0.70
CA PRO A 219 8.29 13.60 -0.40
C PRO A 219 8.34 12.17 -0.96
N GLY A 220 8.10 11.17 -0.10
CA GLY A 220 7.95 9.77 -0.50
C GLY A 220 9.27 9.10 -0.89
N ALA A 221 10.34 9.43 -0.17
CA ALA A 221 11.70 8.93 -0.49
C ALA A 221 11.82 7.42 -0.24
N THR A 222 11.41 7.00 0.96
CA THR A 222 11.36 5.59 1.31
C THR A 222 10.06 4.98 0.81
N ASP A 223 8.94 5.71 0.93
CA ASP A 223 7.60 5.30 0.52
C ASP A 223 7.10 6.11 -0.69
N ASN A 224 7.31 5.66 -1.93
CA ASN A 224 7.99 4.42 -2.31
C ASN A 224 8.99 4.59 -3.47
N LEU A 225 9.72 5.72 -3.49
CA LEU A 225 10.83 5.88 -4.44
C LEU A 225 11.93 4.84 -4.22
N SER A 226 12.08 4.33 -2.99
CA SER A 226 13.02 3.24 -2.70
C SER A 226 12.71 1.98 -3.52
N GLY A 227 11.46 1.51 -3.52
CA GLY A 227 11.05 0.36 -4.33
C GLY A 227 11.14 0.63 -5.83
N VAL A 228 10.67 1.80 -6.28
CA VAL A 228 10.74 2.21 -7.71
C VAL A 228 12.17 2.16 -8.23
N PHE A 229 13.11 2.77 -7.51
CA PHE A 229 14.48 2.84 -8.01
C PHE A 229 15.29 1.57 -7.75
N ILE A 230 14.91 0.71 -6.80
CA ILE A 230 15.45 -0.66 -6.73
C ILE A 230 15.05 -1.43 -8.00
N ALA A 231 13.78 -1.38 -8.40
CA ALA A 231 13.30 -2.01 -9.63
C ALA A 231 14.05 -1.48 -10.87
N LEU A 232 14.20 -0.16 -11.00
CA LEU A 232 14.95 0.44 -12.12
C LEU A 232 16.45 0.14 -12.07
N GLY A 233 17.06 0.08 -10.89
CA GLY A 233 18.46 -0.30 -10.70
C GLY A 233 18.71 -1.74 -11.16
N LEU A 234 17.78 -2.65 -10.88
CA LEU A 234 17.81 -4.02 -11.38
C LEU A 234 17.54 -4.10 -12.89
N ALA A 235 16.60 -3.31 -13.42
CA ALA A 235 16.38 -3.21 -14.87
C ALA A 235 17.66 -2.79 -15.59
N ARG A 236 18.36 -1.79 -15.06
CA ARG A 236 19.67 -1.34 -15.58
C ARG A 236 20.71 -2.47 -15.52
N HIS A 237 20.78 -3.17 -14.40
CA HIS A 237 21.72 -4.28 -14.22
C HIS A 237 21.46 -5.40 -15.24
N PHE A 238 20.29 -6.03 -15.21
CA PHE A 238 19.95 -7.15 -16.09
C PHE A 238 19.95 -6.74 -17.56
N GLY A 239 19.51 -5.51 -17.86
CA GLY A 239 19.32 -4.97 -19.19
C GLY A 239 20.61 -4.57 -19.91
N GLN A 240 21.58 -3.98 -19.20
CA GLN A 240 22.77 -3.39 -19.83
C GLN A 240 24.06 -4.20 -19.62
N THR A 241 24.11 -5.10 -18.65
CA THR A 241 25.35 -5.86 -18.35
C THR A 241 25.46 -7.20 -19.10
N GLY A 242 24.46 -7.56 -19.91
CA GLY A 242 24.42 -8.85 -20.61
C GLY A 242 24.11 -10.06 -19.70
N HIS A 243 23.92 -9.84 -18.40
CA HIS A 243 23.48 -10.84 -17.42
C HIS A 243 21.98 -11.14 -17.59
N ARG A 244 21.58 -11.69 -18.73
CA ARG A 244 20.21 -12.20 -18.92
C ARG A 244 20.02 -13.52 -18.17
N LEU A 245 18.81 -13.74 -17.66
CA LEU A 245 18.37 -15.01 -17.08
C LEU A 245 18.22 -16.08 -18.16
N ASP A 246 18.23 -17.35 -17.78
CA ASP A 246 18.23 -18.44 -18.74
C ASP A 246 16.80 -18.77 -19.22
N ARG A 247 15.81 -18.73 -18.33
CA ARG A 247 14.43 -19.20 -18.58
C ARG A 247 13.34 -18.20 -18.16
N THR A 248 13.72 -17.20 -17.35
CA THR A 248 12.79 -16.28 -16.71
C THR A 248 12.78 -14.92 -17.38
N GLU A 249 11.59 -14.43 -17.73
CA GLU A 249 11.39 -13.03 -18.07
C GLU A 249 11.29 -12.19 -16.79
N ILE A 250 12.01 -11.06 -16.75
CA ILE A 250 11.86 -10.08 -15.67
C ILE A 250 10.95 -8.96 -16.18
N ALA A 251 9.85 -8.74 -15.48
CA ALA A 251 8.95 -7.62 -15.70
C ALA A 251 9.13 -6.58 -14.59
N PHE A 252 9.10 -5.30 -14.96
CA PHE A 252 9.13 -4.18 -14.02
C PHE A 252 7.80 -3.44 -14.15
N LEU A 253 6.96 -3.52 -13.12
CA LEU A 253 5.61 -2.96 -13.10
C LEU A 253 5.54 -1.85 -12.04
N ILE A 254 5.54 -0.60 -12.48
CA ILE A 254 5.41 0.56 -11.60
C ILE A 254 3.95 1.04 -11.63
N THR A 255 3.21 0.74 -10.56
CA THR A 255 1.76 0.94 -10.45
C THR A 255 1.44 2.35 -9.97
N GLY A 256 0.60 3.09 -10.70
CA GLY A 256 0.18 4.43 -10.29
C GLY A 256 -0.84 4.40 -9.15
N SER A 257 -0.87 5.45 -8.34
CA SER A 257 -1.95 5.71 -7.38
C SER A 257 -2.22 4.56 -6.40
N GLU A 258 -1.17 3.97 -5.83
CA GLU A 258 -1.25 3.01 -4.72
C GLU A 258 -1.89 3.68 -3.50
N GLU A 259 -1.51 4.92 -3.20
CA GLU A 259 -1.93 5.70 -2.03
C GLU A 259 -3.41 6.12 -2.10
N ALA A 260 -4.03 5.92 -3.27
CA ALA A 260 -5.47 6.05 -3.47
C ALA A 260 -6.22 4.72 -3.25
N GLY A 261 -5.59 3.74 -2.62
CA GLY A 261 -6.15 2.42 -2.32
C GLY A 261 -5.90 1.39 -3.44
N LEU A 262 -4.63 1.21 -3.82
CA LEU A 262 -4.12 0.20 -4.74
C LEU A 262 -4.70 0.31 -6.16
N ARG A 263 -4.98 1.54 -6.63
CA ARG A 263 -5.82 1.73 -7.82
C ARG A 263 -5.10 1.28 -9.10
N GLY A 264 -3.79 1.51 -9.18
CA GLY A 264 -2.97 1.02 -10.29
C GLY A 264 -2.90 -0.51 -10.34
N ALA A 265 -2.62 -1.17 -9.22
CA ALA A 265 -2.56 -2.64 -9.20
C ALA A 265 -3.93 -3.27 -9.51
N LYS A 266 -5.04 -2.71 -9.00
CA LYS A 266 -6.39 -3.19 -9.35
C LYS A 266 -6.70 -3.04 -10.82
N HIS A 267 -6.39 -1.88 -11.41
CA HIS A 267 -6.55 -1.66 -12.85
C HIS A 267 -5.71 -2.67 -13.66
N PHE A 268 -4.47 -2.92 -13.23
CA PHE A 268 -3.61 -3.93 -13.86
C PHE A 268 -4.23 -5.33 -13.79
N VAL A 269 -4.72 -5.74 -12.62
CA VAL A 269 -5.38 -7.03 -12.42
C VAL A 269 -6.61 -7.14 -13.29
N GLU A 270 -7.52 -6.17 -13.27
CA GLU A 270 -8.75 -6.18 -14.07
C GLU A 270 -8.47 -6.36 -15.57
N LYS A 271 -7.42 -5.72 -16.09
CA LYS A 271 -7.01 -5.83 -17.49
C LYS A 271 -6.34 -7.15 -17.84
N ASN A 272 -5.53 -7.71 -16.93
CA ASN A 272 -4.70 -8.89 -17.21
C ASN A 272 -5.30 -10.22 -16.73
N HIS A 273 -6.30 -10.18 -15.84
CA HIS A 273 -7.03 -11.37 -15.38
C HIS A 273 -7.78 -12.08 -16.53
N ALA A 274 -8.10 -11.37 -17.62
CA ALA A 274 -8.73 -11.94 -18.80
C ALA A 274 -7.76 -12.67 -19.75
N ASN A 275 -6.44 -12.48 -19.59
CA ASN A 275 -5.42 -12.91 -20.54
C ASN A 275 -4.61 -14.12 -20.03
N GLY A 276 -5.30 -15.13 -19.48
CA GLY A 276 -4.70 -16.34 -18.90
C GLY A 276 -3.47 -16.79 -19.67
N SER A 277 -2.30 -16.58 -19.06
CA SER A 277 -1.02 -16.99 -19.62
C SER A 277 -0.63 -18.30 -18.97
N ASP A 278 -0.26 -19.29 -19.78
CA ASP A 278 0.25 -20.58 -19.30
C ASP A 278 1.63 -20.48 -18.63
N ILE A 279 2.22 -19.28 -18.57
CA ILE A 279 3.54 -19.02 -18.02
C ILE A 279 3.42 -18.77 -16.51
N GLU A 280 4.13 -19.55 -15.70
CA GLU A 280 4.20 -19.34 -14.25
C GLU A 280 4.67 -17.91 -13.97
N THR A 281 3.83 -17.09 -13.34
CA THR A 281 4.09 -15.68 -13.10
C THR A 281 3.98 -15.35 -11.62
N VAL A 282 5.01 -14.73 -11.06
CA VAL A 282 5.07 -14.30 -9.66
C VAL A 282 5.26 -12.79 -9.55
N PHE A 283 4.68 -12.17 -8.53
CA PHE A 283 4.74 -10.73 -8.25
C PHE A 283 5.43 -10.48 -6.92
N VAL A 284 6.53 -9.74 -6.95
CA VAL A 284 7.26 -9.29 -5.76
C VAL A 284 7.07 -7.79 -5.63
N THR A 285 6.19 -7.38 -4.71
CA THR A 285 5.95 -5.97 -4.40
C THR A 285 7.04 -5.47 -3.45
N LEU A 286 7.72 -4.42 -3.88
CA LEU A 286 8.80 -3.73 -3.19
C LEU A 286 8.24 -2.45 -2.60
N ASP A 287 8.20 -2.37 -1.27
CA ASP A 287 7.50 -1.29 -0.57
C ASP A 287 8.31 -0.79 0.64
N THR A 288 8.60 0.50 0.69
CA THR A 288 9.16 1.18 1.87
C THR A 288 10.42 0.54 2.48
N PHE A 289 11.60 0.96 2.01
CA PHE A 289 12.89 0.47 2.54
C PHE A 289 13.64 1.53 3.35
N ARG A 290 13.54 1.44 4.68
CA ARG A 290 14.24 2.33 5.61
C ARG A 290 14.85 1.60 6.79
N ASP A 291 14.03 0.83 7.51
CA ASP A 291 14.38 0.22 8.79
C ASP A 291 14.95 -1.19 8.58
N GLU A 292 16.26 -1.30 8.37
CA GLU A 292 16.96 -2.55 7.99
C GLU A 292 16.66 -3.76 8.91
N ASP A 293 16.59 -3.53 10.23
CA ASP A 293 16.29 -4.56 11.23
C ASP A 293 14.86 -5.11 11.10
N PHE A 294 13.99 -4.39 10.38
CA PHE A 294 12.59 -4.73 10.16
C PHE A 294 12.31 -5.16 8.71
N LEU A 295 13.34 -5.46 7.92
CA LEU A 295 13.17 -6.09 6.61
C LEU A 295 12.47 -7.45 6.79
N ALA A 296 11.26 -7.56 6.26
CA ALA A 296 10.40 -8.71 6.47
C ALA A 296 9.63 -9.10 5.20
N ILE A 297 9.31 -10.39 5.11
CA ILE A 297 8.47 -10.95 4.06
C ILE A 297 7.03 -10.90 4.55
N TYR A 298 6.22 -10.04 3.95
CA TYR A 298 4.82 -9.91 4.32
C TYR A 298 4.03 -11.01 3.64
N THR A 299 3.53 -11.96 4.43
CA THR A 299 2.75 -13.11 3.96
C THR A 299 1.25 -12.90 4.10
N LYS A 300 0.85 -11.83 4.81
CA LYS A 300 -0.53 -11.37 4.91
C LYS A 300 -0.60 -9.86 4.78
N ASP A 301 -1.65 -9.40 4.12
CA ASP A 301 -1.82 -8.00 3.72
C ASP A 301 -3.29 -7.58 3.81
N MET A 302 -3.60 -6.31 3.51
CA MET A 302 -4.93 -5.72 3.61
C MET A 302 -5.55 -5.92 5.00
N ASN A 303 -4.93 -5.32 6.01
CA ASN A 303 -5.26 -5.50 7.43
C ASN A 303 -5.21 -6.98 7.88
N GLY A 304 -4.33 -7.77 7.28
CA GLY A 304 -4.15 -9.21 7.52
C GLY A 304 -5.25 -10.12 6.96
N SER A 305 -6.15 -9.59 6.12
CA SER A 305 -7.28 -10.35 5.57
C SER A 305 -6.96 -11.09 4.26
N VAL A 306 -5.87 -10.74 3.60
CA VAL A 306 -5.40 -11.36 2.35
C VAL A 306 -4.13 -12.16 2.65
N SER A 307 -4.13 -13.46 2.35
CA SER A 307 -2.96 -14.33 2.51
C SER A 307 -2.26 -14.50 1.16
N HIS A 308 -0.97 -14.19 1.14
CA HIS A 308 -0.11 -14.29 -0.04
C HIS A 308 0.31 -15.73 -0.36
N ASP A 309 0.97 -15.91 -1.50
CA ASP A 309 1.42 -17.23 -1.93
C ASP A 309 2.53 -17.77 -1.01
N ALA A 310 2.28 -18.93 -0.42
CA ALA A 310 3.19 -19.54 0.55
C ALA A 310 4.49 -20.06 -0.11
N ARG A 311 4.44 -20.56 -1.36
CA ARG A 311 5.62 -21.03 -2.10
C ARG A 311 6.53 -19.86 -2.44
N LEU A 312 5.96 -18.75 -2.90
CA LEU A 312 6.70 -17.53 -3.19
C LEU A 312 7.28 -16.90 -1.91
N SER A 313 6.50 -16.90 -0.82
CA SER A 313 7.00 -16.47 0.49
C SER A 313 8.19 -17.30 0.96
N GLN A 314 8.13 -18.63 0.76
CA GLN A 314 9.24 -19.53 1.07
C GLN A 314 10.45 -19.29 0.16
N LEU A 315 10.24 -19.01 -1.13
CA LEU A 315 11.33 -18.64 -2.04
C LEU A 315 12.06 -17.38 -1.57
N MET A 316 11.32 -16.35 -1.13
CA MET A 316 11.91 -15.12 -0.56
C MET A 316 12.66 -15.40 0.75
N LYS A 317 12.13 -16.31 1.58
CA LYS A 317 12.76 -16.73 2.83
C LYS A 317 14.09 -17.43 2.58
N ASP A 318 14.10 -18.39 1.66
CA ASP A 318 15.30 -19.10 1.24
C ASP A 318 16.33 -18.15 0.61
N ALA A 319 15.89 -17.18 -0.19
CA ALA A 319 16.77 -16.16 -0.74
C ALA A 319 17.43 -15.31 0.35
N GLY A 320 16.68 -14.97 1.41
CA GLY A 320 17.23 -14.35 2.61
C GLY A 320 18.31 -15.22 3.26
N LEU A 321 18.01 -16.51 3.48
CA LEU A 321 18.94 -17.47 4.10
C LEU A 321 20.23 -17.64 3.29
N ASP A 322 20.12 -17.74 1.96
CA ASP A 322 21.27 -17.81 1.05
C ASP A 322 22.15 -16.55 1.10
N CYS A 323 21.57 -15.41 1.48
CA CYS A 323 22.28 -14.17 1.73
C CYS A 323 22.77 -14.01 3.18
N GLY A 324 22.47 -14.98 4.06
CA GLY A 324 22.88 -14.98 5.47
C GLY A 324 21.88 -14.32 6.42
N TRP A 325 20.63 -14.07 6.00
CA TRP A 325 19.60 -13.44 6.83
C TRP A 325 18.33 -14.26 6.92
N ASP A 326 17.95 -14.59 8.15
CA ASP A 326 16.67 -15.23 8.44
C ASP A 326 15.53 -14.21 8.52
N LEU A 327 15.02 -13.77 7.36
CA LEU A 327 13.97 -12.73 7.28
C LEU A 327 12.66 -13.22 7.90
N PRO A 328 12.03 -12.49 8.84
CA PRO A 328 10.78 -12.94 9.45
C PRO A 328 9.61 -12.85 8.46
N TYR A 329 8.62 -13.72 8.65
CA TYR A 329 7.29 -13.53 8.08
C TYR A 329 6.52 -12.49 8.90
N SER A 330 5.82 -11.59 8.21
CA SER A 330 5.09 -10.48 8.82
C SER A 330 3.69 -10.32 8.22
N THR A 331 2.91 -9.40 8.78
CA THR A 331 1.56 -9.05 8.36
C THR A 331 1.38 -7.54 8.32
N VAL A 332 0.80 -7.02 7.25
CA VAL A 332 0.33 -5.63 7.20
C VAL A 332 -0.94 -5.54 8.04
N THR A 333 -0.80 -5.11 9.30
CA THR A 333 -1.92 -5.11 10.27
C THR A 333 -2.89 -3.95 10.07
N VAL A 334 -2.41 -2.83 9.53
CA VAL A 334 -3.20 -1.65 9.18
C VAL A 334 -2.65 -1.11 7.88
N GLY A 335 -3.49 -0.97 6.86
CA GLY A 335 -3.04 -0.60 5.52
C GLY A 335 -3.04 -1.80 4.57
N SER A 336 -2.41 -1.61 3.41
CA SER A 336 -2.20 -2.65 2.41
C SER A 336 -0.99 -2.30 1.55
N THR A 337 -0.48 -3.26 0.78
CA THR A 337 0.37 -3.00 -0.39
C THR A 337 -0.32 -3.45 -1.67
N ASP A 338 0.27 -3.12 -2.83
CA ASP A 338 -0.20 -3.59 -4.14
C ASP A 338 -0.23 -5.12 -4.27
N ALA A 339 0.58 -5.86 -3.48
CA ALA A 339 0.56 -7.32 -3.47
C ALA A 339 -0.84 -7.88 -3.15
N ALA A 340 -1.60 -7.18 -2.30
CA ALA A 340 -2.95 -7.60 -1.95
C ALA A 340 -3.90 -7.57 -3.15
N ALA A 341 -3.77 -6.58 -4.04
CA ALA A 341 -4.56 -6.50 -5.26
C ALA A 341 -4.23 -7.67 -6.21
N PHE A 342 -2.94 -7.99 -6.39
CA PHE A 342 -2.53 -9.13 -7.21
C PHE A 342 -3.04 -10.46 -6.64
N THR A 343 -2.91 -10.67 -5.33
CA THR A 343 -3.44 -11.88 -4.66
C THR A 343 -4.96 -11.99 -4.76
N GLN A 344 -5.70 -10.88 -4.60
CA GLN A 344 -7.15 -10.87 -4.82
C GLN A 344 -7.54 -11.19 -6.27
N GLY A 345 -6.66 -10.85 -7.22
CA GLY A 345 -6.75 -11.26 -8.62
C GLY A 345 -6.28 -12.69 -8.92
N GLY A 346 -6.04 -13.52 -7.90
CA GLY A 346 -5.59 -14.90 -8.09
C GLY A 346 -4.14 -15.06 -8.58
N MET A 347 -3.34 -13.99 -8.55
CA MET A 347 -1.93 -14.03 -8.96
C MET A 347 -1.03 -14.41 -7.77
N HIS A 348 0.05 -15.14 -8.03
CA HIS A 348 1.07 -15.45 -7.02
C HIS A 348 1.82 -14.17 -6.65
N ALA A 349 1.57 -13.61 -5.46
CA ALA A 349 2.20 -12.37 -5.03
C ALA A 349 2.72 -12.45 -3.60
N VAL A 350 3.73 -11.63 -3.30
CA VAL A 350 4.30 -11.41 -1.97
C VAL A 350 4.77 -9.95 -1.87
N ALA A 351 4.79 -9.40 -0.66
CA ALA A 351 5.36 -8.08 -0.39
C ALA A 351 6.64 -8.19 0.44
N LEU A 352 7.62 -7.34 0.13
CA LEU A 352 8.86 -7.15 0.88
C LEU A 352 8.94 -5.69 1.31
N ALA A 353 9.07 -5.46 2.61
CA ALA A 353 9.17 -4.11 3.17
C ALA A 353 10.08 -4.05 4.39
N ALA A 354 10.63 -2.88 4.66
CA ALA A 354 11.53 -2.63 5.80
C ALA A 354 11.11 -1.35 6.54
N MET A 355 10.10 -1.50 7.39
CA MET A 355 9.54 -0.44 8.21
C MET A 355 9.21 -0.97 9.60
N ASN A 356 9.58 -0.22 10.63
CA ASN A 356 9.22 -0.56 12.01
C ASN A 356 7.72 -0.32 12.24
N PRO A 357 6.92 -1.39 12.49
CA PRO A 357 5.46 -1.26 12.60
C PRO A 357 5.01 -0.51 13.86
N LYS A 358 5.91 -0.30 14.84
CA LYS A 358 5.60 0.42 16.10
C LYS A 358 6.00 1.89 16.05
N TYR A 359 6.99 2.24 15.25
CA TYR A 359 7.56 3.59 15.24
C TYR A 359 8.20 3.93 13.89
N ALA A 360 7.39 4.42 12.96
CA ALA A 360 7.83 4.94 11.67
C ALA A 360 7.44 6.42 11.54
N PRO A 361 8.17 7.35 12.17
CA PRO A 361 7.81 8.77 12.19
C PRO A 361 7.94 9.46 10.82
N PHE A 362 8.55 8.79 9.84
CA PHE A 362 8.69 9.24 8.46
C PHE A 362 7.46 8.89 7.62
N TYR A 363 6.88 7.70 7.82
CA TYR A 363 5.80 7.15 7.01
C TYR A 363 4.59 8.09 6.90
N HIS A 364 4.18 8.40 5.67
CA HIS A 364 3.13 9.37 5.36
C HIS A 364 3.33 10.75 6.03
N THR A 365 4.57 11.23 6.17
CA THR A 365 4.85 12.57 6.69
C THR A 365 5.90 13.30 5.87
N ARG A 366 5.99 14.62 6.06
CA ARG A 366 7.06 15.43 5.48
C ARG A 366 8.49 15.02 5.87
N ARG A 367 8.65 14.09 6.82
CA ARG A 367 9.97 13.56 7.24
C ARG A 367 10.45 12.40 6.36
N ASP A 368 9.63 11.86 5.47
CA ASP A 368 10.07 10.86 4.49
C ASP A 368 10.78 11.51 3.31
N HIS A 369 11.97 12.01 3.60
CA HIS A 369 12.80 12.78 2.68
C HIS A 369 14.08 11.99 2.32
N TRP A 370 14.75 12.35 1.21
CA TRP A 370 15.84 11.56 0.62
C TRP A 370 17.05 11.38 1.55
N ASP A 371 17.25 12.30 2.48
CA ASP A 371 18.32 12.28 3.48
C ASP A 371 18.06 11.32 4.65
N ASN A 372 16.85 10.72 4.74
CA ASN A 372 16.50 9.70 5.72
C ASN A 372 16.53 8.26 5.14
N MET A 373 16.93 8.09 3.88
CA MET A 373 17.07 6.77 3.27
C MET A 373 18.27 6.01 3.85
N SER A 374 18.13 4.69 4.02
CA SER A 374 19.18 3.83 4.58
C SER A 374 19.90 3.05 3.48
N ALA A 375 21.16 3.39 3.21
CA ALA A 375 21.99 2.68 2.24
C ALA A 375 22.17 1.20 2.59
N GLU A 376 22.27 0.86 3.88
CA GLU A 376 22.39 -0.52 4.36
C GLU A 376 21.10 -1.31 4.12
N CYS A 377 19.93 -0.71 4.42
CA CYS A 377 18.64 -1.32 4.13
C CYS A 377 18.47 -1.59 2.63
N LEU A 378 18.78 -0.60 1.78
CA LEU A 378 18.72 -0.75 0.33
C LEU A 378 19.65 -1.87 -0.16
N ARG A 379 20.88 -1.92 0.36
CA ARG A 379 21.87 -2.94 0.01
C ARG A 379 21.36 -4.35 0.31
N LYS A 380 20.87 -4.56 1.54
CA LYS A 380 20.31 -5.84 2.00
C LYS A 380 19.11 -6.25 1.15
N THR A 381 18.17 -5.33 0.91
CA THR A 381 17.00 -5.58 0.06
C THR A 381 17.41 -6.00 -1.36
N ILE A 382 18.30 -5.25 -2.01
CA ILE A 382 18.75 -5.56 -3.38
C ILE A 382 19.38 -6.95 -3.44
N GLN A 383 20.22 -7.33 -2.47
CA GLN A 383 20.82 -8.67 -2.41
C GLN A 383 19.79 -9.78 -2.31
N VAL A 384 18.80 -9.63 -1.43
CA VAL A 384 17.72 -10.60 -1.25
C VAL A 384 16.89 -10.73 -2.53
N VAL A 385 16.49 -9.61 -3.14
CA VAL A 385 15.69 -9.63 -4.38
C VAL A 385 16.47 -10.26 -5.53
N MET A 386 17.75 -9.94 -5.69
CA MET A 386 18.60 -10.59 -6.70
C MET A 386 18.71 -12.09 -6.49
N LYS A 387 18.94 -12.52 -5.24
CA LYS A 387 19.02 -13.93 -4.91
C LYS A 387 17.69 -14.65 -5.15
N ALA A 388 16.56 -13.99 -4.87
CA ALA A 388 15.23 -14.53 -5.17
C ALA A 388 15.02 -14.70 -6.68
N ILE A 389 15.45 -13.73 -7.49
CA ILE A 389 15.42 -13.83 -8.96
C ILE A 389 16.26 -15.04 -9.42
N ASP A 390 17.49 -15.20 -8.91
CA ASP A 390 18.38 -16.33 -9.28
C ASP A 390 17.78 -17.69 -8.91
N ARG A 391 17.20 -17.81 -7.70
CA ARG A 391 16.51 -19.03 -7.25
C ARG A 391 15.30 -19.34 -8.13
N TYR A 392 14.51 -18.31 -8.43
CA TYR A 392 13.32 -18.45 -9.28
C TYR A 392 13.69 -18.88 -10.70
N ASP A 393 14.77 -18.34 -11.29
CA ASP A 393 15.27 -18.76 -12.61
C ASP A 393 15.77 -20.21 -12.62
N SER A 394 16.42 -20.62 -11.54
CA SER A 394 16.96 -21.98 -11.42
C SER A 394 15.88 -23.04 -11.20
N GLY A 395 14.88 -22.77 -10.35
CA GLY A 395 13.97 -23.81 -9.83
C GLY A 395 12.47 -23.51 -9.86
N GLY A 396 12.06 -22.28 -10.19
CA GLY A 396 10.65 -21.87 -10.16
C GLY A 396 10.15 -21.75 -8.71
N LEU A 397 8.84 -21.86 -8.50
CA LEU A 397 8.28 -21.92 -7.15
C LEU A 397 8.67 -23.23 -6.44
N PRO A 398 9.15 -23.18 -5.18
CA PRO A 398 9.51 -24.39 -4.44
C PRO A 398 8.28 -25.23 -4.08
N GLU A 399 8.45 -26.53 -3.87
CA GLU A 399 7.42 -27.34 -3.22
C GLU A 399 7.40 -27.03 -1.71
N LEU A 400 6.20 -26.99 -1.12
CA LEU A 400 6.07 -26.83 0.33
C LEU A 400 6.19 -28.21 1.00
N PRO A 401 6.86 -28.28 2.16
CA PRO A 401 6.97 -29.52 2.93
C PRO A 401 5.64 -30.03 3.48
#